data_AF-A0A970F786-F1
#
_entry.id   AF-A0A970F786-F1
#
_cell.length_a   1.000
_cell.length_b   1.000
_cell.length_c   1.000
_cell.angle_alpha   90.00
_cell.angle_beta   90.00
_cell.angle_gamma   90.00
#
_symmetry.space_group_name_H-M   'P 1'
#
loop_
_entity.id
_entity.type
_entity.pdbx_description
1 polymer ?
#
loop_
_entity_poly.entity_id
_entity_poly.type
_entity_poly.pdbx_seq_one_letter_code
_entity_poly.pdbx_strand_id
1 'polypeptide(L)' 'MYKNYIWDFDGTLYDTYPVMLECILSSLAKDFAISGDGAKIYFLLKNESSAAVAREYALDFTEFTQKFKALE' A
#
# COMPACT_ATOMS: atom_id res chain seq x y z
N MET A 1 8.04 -36.47 -6.67
CA MET A 1 7.97 -35.59 -5.48
C MET A 1 8.38 -34.20 -5.92
N TYR A 2 7.43 -33.27 -6.01
CA TYR A 2 7.74 -31.89 -6.40
C TYR A 2 8.45 -31.17 -5.24
N LYS A 3 9.61 -30.58 -5.51
CA LYS A 3 10.51 -29.93 -4.53
C LYS A 3 10.58 -28.40 -4.67
N ASN A 4 9.82 -27.83 -5.59
CA ASN A 4 9.91 -26.41 -5.91
C ASN A 4 8.67 -25.70 -5.39
N TYR A 5 8.88 -24.79 -4.44
CA TYR A 5 7.85 -23.89 -3.92
C TYR A 5 8.14 -22.48 -4.44
N ILE A 6 7.10 -21.82 -4.93
CA ILE A 6 7.14 -20.39 -5.27
C ILE A 6 6.40 -19.70 -4.12
N TRP A 7 7.11 -18.85 -3.40
CA TRP A 7 6.56 -18.07 -2.29
C TRP A 7 6.54 -16.60 -2.68
N ASP A 8 5.46 -15.92 -2.33
CA ASP A 8 5.39 -14.46 -2.42
C ASP A 8 6.13 -13.84 -1.23
N PHE A 9 6.75 -12.68 -1.45
CA PHE A 9 7.52 -12.00 -0.40
C PHE A 9 6.59 -11.17 0.50
N ASP A 10 5.70 -10.42 -0.14
CA ASP A 10 4.85 -9.41 0.49
C ASP A 10 3.59 -10.06 1.09
N GLY A 11 3.39 -9.90 2.40
CA GLY A 11 2.25 -10.47 3.12
C GLY A 11 2.25 -12.00 3.30
N THR A 12 3.17 -12.74 2.66
CA THR A 12 3.28 -14.20 2.79
C THR A 12 4.53 -14.63 3.58
N LEU A 13 5.70 -14.09 3.25
CA LEU A 13 6.94 -14.34 4.01
C LEU A 13 7.19 -13.27 5.08
N TYR A 14 6.78 -12.02 4.81
CA TYR A 14 6.91 -10.89 5.72
C TYR A 14 5.60 -10.12 5.85
N ASP A 15 5.26 -9.70 7.07
CA ASP A 15 4.15 -8.77 7.30
C ASP A 15 4.63 -7.34 7.05
N THR A 16 4.59 -6.96 5.78
CA THR A 16 5.01 -5.64 5.26
C THR A 16 3.86 -4.62 5.26
N TYR A 17 2.62 -5.06 5.52
CA TYR A 17 1.45 -4.19 5.57
C TYR A 17 1.55 -3.01 6.53
N PRO A 18 2.14 -3.13 7.75
CA PRO A 18 2.31 -1.99 8.64
C PRO A 18 3.19 -0.89 8.04
N VAL A 19 4.30 -1.27 7.40
CA VAL A 19 5.24 -0.31 6.79
C VAL A 19 4.60 0.35 5.57
N MET A 20 3.95 -0.43 4.70
CA MET A 20 3.19 0.11 3.57
C MET A 20 2.10 1.09 4.01
N LEU A 21 1.38 0.77 5.08
CA LEU A 21 0.34 1.64 5.64
C LEU A 21 0.92 2.98 6.11
N GLU A 22 2.04 2.97 6.84
CA GLU A 22 2.70 4.19 7.29
C GLU A 22 3.19 5.06 6.13
N CYS A 23 3.76 4.45 5.09
CA CYS A 23 4.24 5.15 3.89
C CYS A 23 3.07 5.81 3.15
N ILE A 24 1.95 5.10 2.99
CA ILE A 24 0.76 5.62 2.33
C ILE A 24 0.10 6.74 3.14
N LEU A 25 -0.05 6.57 4.46
CA LEU A 25 -0.59 7.64 5.32
C LEU A 25 0.31 8.89 5.26
N SER A 26 1.63 8.68 5.23
CA SER A 26 2.60 9.77 5.11
C SER A 26 2.53 10.48 3.77
N SER A 27 2.39 9.76 2.64
CA SER A 27 2.26 10.39 1.32
C SER A 27 0.94 11.14 1.18
N LEU A 28 -0.18 10.56 1.66
CA LEU A 28 -1.49 11.22 1.70
C LEU A 28 -1.43 12.54 2.48
N ALA A 29 -0.79 12.54 3.65
CA ALA A 29 -0.67 13.73 4.49
C ALA A 29 0.28 14.78 3.90
N LYS A 30 1.46 14.37 3.39
CA LYS A 30 2.52 15.29 2.95
C LYS A 30 2.33 15.82 1.53
N ASP A 31 1.94 14.97 0.60
CA ASP A 31 1.90 15.30 -0.83
C ASP A 31 0.49 15.72 -1.29
N PHE A 32 -0.56 15.20 -0.64
CA PHE A 32 -1.95 15.43 -1.06
C PHE A 32 -2.78 16.23 -0.03
N ALA A 33 -2.22 16.49 1.16
CA ALA A 33 -2.92 17.14 2.27
C ALA A 33 -4.24 16.44 2.67
N ILE A 34 -4.31 15.12 2.50
CA ILE A 34 -5.46 14.28 2.83
C ILE A 34 -5.23 13.58 4.16
N SER A 35 -6.21 13.63 5.06
CA SER A 35 -6.22 12.78 6.26
C SER A 35 -6.74 11.39 5.89
N GLY A 36 -5.83 10.43 5.76
CA GLY A 36 -6.16 9.04 5.45
C GLY A 36 -6.73 8.29 6.65
N ASP A 37 -7.73 7.44 6.42
CA ASP A 37 -8.23 6.50 7.43
C ASP A 37 -7.38 5.23 7.38
N GLY A 38 -6.53 5.06 8.39
CA GLY A 38 -5.59 3.94 8.45
C GLY A 38 -6.28 2.57 8.45
N ALA A 39 -7.45 2.43 9.09
CA ALA A 39 -8.17 1.15 9.11
C ALA A 39 -8.74 0.82 7.73
N LYS A 40 -9.28 1.84 7.03
CA LYS A 40 -9.79 1.70 5.67
C LYS A 40 -8.67 1.39 4.68
N ILE A 41 -7.56 2.10 4.76
CA ILE A 41 -6.40 1.88 3.87
C ILE A 41 -5.81 0.50 4.10
N TYR A 42 -5.63 0.07 5.35
CA TYR A 42 -5.17 -1.27 5.68
C TYR A 42 -6.10 -2.36 5.12
N PHE A 43 -7.41 -2.16 5.25
CA PHE A 43 -8.40 -3.07 4.67
C PHE A 43 -8.31 -3.13 3.14
N LEU A 44 -8.15 -1.99 2.46
CA LEU A 44 -7.99 -1.91 1.01
C LEU A 44 -6.68 -2.56 0.53
N LEU A 45 -5.57 -2.39 1.25
CA LEU A 45 -4.30 -3.04 0.92
C LEU A 45 -4.39 -4.56 1.05
N LYS A 46 -5.06 -5.05 2.09
CA LYS A 46 -5.13 -6.48 2.39
C LYS A 46 -6.13 -7.24 1.51
N ASN A 47 -7.23 -6.61 1.14
CA ASN A 47 -8.30 -7.25 0.36
C ASN A 47 -8.29 -6.91 -1.13
N GLU A 48 -7.64 -5.80 -1.51
CA GLU A 48 -7.56 -5.35 -2.89
C GLU A 48 -6.11 -5.06 -3.30
N SER A 49 -5.70 -3.79 -3.31
CA SER A 49 -4.38 -3.35 -3.76
C SER A 49 -4.16 -1.86 -3.45
N SER A 50 -2.92 -1.39 -3.63
CA SER A 50 -2.58 0.04 -3.59
C SER A 50 -3.33 0.87 -4.65
N ALA A 51 -3.74 0.27 -5.77
CA ALA A 51 -4.57 0.94 -6.78
C ALA A 51 -5.99 1.23 -6.28
N ALA A 52 -6.51 0.42 -5.36
CA ALA A 52 -7.80 0.68 -4.71
C ALA A 52 -7.73 1.93 -3.82
N VAL A 53 -6.60 2.13 -3.13
CA VAL A 53 -6.35 3.34 -2.33
C VAL A 53 -6.32 4.59 -3.23
N ALA A 54 -5.63 4.56 -4.36
CA ALA A 54 -5.61 5.68 -5.29
C ALA A 54 -7.02 6.02 -5.80
N ARG A 55 -7.85 5.02 -6.14
CA ARG A 55 -9.24 5.23 -6.55
C ARG A 55 -10.11 5.81 -5.44
N GLU A 56 -9.97 5.31 -4.22
CA GLU A 56 -10.74 5.77 -3.06
C GLU A 56 -10.53 7.27 -2.80
N TYR A 57 -9.28 7.74 -2.93
CA TYR A 57 -8.93 9.14 -2.72
C TYR A 57 -8.91 9.97 -4.02
N ALA A 58 -9.39 9.41 -5.14
CA ALA A 58 -9.41 10.05 -6.46
C ALA A 58 -8.03 10.62 -6.89
N LEU A 59 -6.96 9.88 -6.58
CA LEU A 59 -5.58 10.24 -6.89
C LEU A 59 -5.14 9.68 -8.25
N ASP A 60 -4.21 10.37 -8.91
CA ASP A 60 -3.47 9.76 -10.00
C ASP A 60 -2.62 8.60 -9.47
N PHE A 61 -2.86 7.40 -9.99
CA PHE A 61 -2.20 6.20 -9.49
C PHE A 61 -0.68 6.21 -9.72
N THR A 62 -0.22 6.83 -10.80
CA THR A 62 1.21 6.89 -11.14
C THR A 62 1.94 7.80 -10.18
N GLU A 63 1.42 9.01 -9.97
CA GLU A 63 1.96 9.98 -9.02
C GLU A 63 1.92 9.43 -7.60
N PHE A 64 0.76 8.93 -7.16
CA PHE A 64 0.61 8.32 -5.84
C PHE A 64 1.63 7.20 -5.61
N THR A 65 1.81 6.31 -6.60
CA THR A 65 2.75 5.20 -6.51
C THR A 65 4.19 5.67 -6.37
N GLN A 66 4.60 6.70 -7.12
CA GLN A 66 5.94 7.26 -6.99
C GLN A 66 6.17 7.89 -5.62
N LYS A 67 5.16 8.59 -5.08
CA LYS A 67 5.25 9.29 -3.80
C LYS A 67 5.34 8.34 -2.62
N PHE A 68 4.50 7.30 -2.55
CA PHE A 68 4.56 6.36 -1.43
C PHE A 68 5.80 5.45 -1.51
N LYS A 69 6.22 5.02 -2.71
CA LYS A 69 7.44 4.20 -2.87
C LYS A 69 8.73 4.95 -2.56
N ALA A 70 8.72 6.27 -2.58
CA ALA A 70 9.86 7.06 -2.12
C ALA A 70 10.03 7.04 -0.59
N LEU A 71 9.03 6.54 0.15
CA LEU A 71 9.01 6.44 1.61
C LEU A 71 9.21 5.00 2.12
N GLU A 72 9.05 4.01 1.25
CA GLU A 72 9.28 2.57 1.49
C GLU A 72 10.77 2.22 1.44
#